data_AF-A0A931FGB7-F1
#
_entry.id   AF-A0A931FGB7-F1
#
_cell.length_a   1.000
_cell.length_b   1.000
_cell.length_c   1.000
_cell.angle_alpha   90.00
_cell.angle_beta   90.00
_cell.angle_gamma   90.00
#
_symmetry.space_group_name_H-M   'P 1'
#
loop_
_entity.id
_entity.type
_entity.pdbx_description
1 polymer ?
#
loop_
_entity_poly.entity_id
_entity_poly.type
_entity_poly.pdbx_seq_one_letter_code
_entity_poly.pdbx_strand_id
1 'polypeptide(L)'
;MLFGGPHQSRPSFRRAGVVVGDRVFAVRAWQTALYVVAAMEVRQIVDYDQEGTELADEDYPKLSHWRPLKSGCISEVVLGAPGSPIRFDKPLPGDRLEQLTFTSRRGERKLKYVEDGRLLRALSLQGIYRLAPSSADLLTRHLTDQEPGA
;
A
#
# COMPACT_ATOMS: atom_id res chain seq x y z
N MET A 1 -7.74 7.18 0.70
CA MET A 1 -8.41 6.39 1.77
C MET A 1 -8.18 4.92 1.47
N LEU A 2 -7.78 4.14 2.48
CA LEU A 2 -7.62 2.68 2.40
C LEU A 2 -8.43 2.01 3.53
N PHE A 3 -8.76 0.73 3.38
CA PHE A 3 -9.62 0.00 4.32
C PHE A 3 -8.95 -1.28 4.82
N GLY A 4 -8.91 -1.46 6.13
CA GLY A 4 -8.34 -2.63 6.80
C GLY A 4 -9.41 -3.47 7.51
N GLY A 5 -9.03 -4.70 7.87
CA GLY A 5 -9.94 -5.66 8.50
C GLY A 5 -9.21 -6.84 9.14
N PRO A 6 -9.97 -7.83 9.67
CA PRO A 6 -9.40 -9.02 10.29
C PRO A 6 -9.00 -10.12 9.28
N HIS A 7 -9.36 -10.00 8.01
CA HIS A 7 -9.17 -11.04 7.01
C HIS A 7 -7.86 -10.90 6.23
N GLN A 8 -7.30 -12.00 5.74
CA GLN A 8 -6.06 -11.97 4.94
C GLN A 8 -6.23 -11.21 3.61
N SER A 9 -7.42 -11.25 3.02
CA SER A 9 -7.77 -10.47 1.82
C SER A 9 -7.97 -8.97 2.09
N ARG A 10 -8.03 -8.57 3.36
CA ARG A 10 -8.15 -7.19 3.81
C ARG A 10 -7.40 -7.02 5.14
N PRO A 11 -6.06 -7.09 5.09
CA PRO A 11 -5.24 -7.12 6.29
C PRO A 11 -5.37 -5.84 7.09
N SER A 12 -5.16 -5.95 8.40
CA SER A 12 -5.15 -4.78 9.27
C SER A 12 -3.82 -4.03 9.18
N PHE A 13 -3.90 -2.72 8.92
CA PHE A 13 -2.81 -1.76 8.95
C PHE A 13 -2.21 -1.65 10.36
N ARG A 14 -3.05 -1.54 11.39
CA ARG A 14 -2.59 -1.55 12.80
C ARG A 14 -1.84 -2.83 13.15
N ARG A 15 -2.38 -4.00 12.81
CA ARG A 15 -1.69 -5.29 13.06
C ARG A 15 -0.40 -5.44 12.26
N ALA A 16 -0.32 -4.81 11.09
CA ALA A 16 0.90 -4.74 10.29
C ALA A 16 1.93 -3.72 10.81
N GLY A 17 1.58 -2.96 11.86
CA GLY A 17 2.46 -1.97 12.48
C GLY A 17 2.60 -0.68 11.68
N VAL A 18 1.58 -0.31 10.90
CA VAL A 18 1.50 0.98 10.21
C VAL A 18 1.14 2.07 11.21
N VAL A 19 1.86 3.20 11.15
CA VAL A 19 1.65 4.36 12.02
C VAL A 19 1.47 5.64 11.20
N VAL A 20 1.03 6.72 11.85
CA VAL A 20 0.97 8.06 11.24
C VAL A 20 2.38 8.48 10.78
N GLY A 21 2.46 9.07 9.59
CA GLY A 21 3.70 9.43 8.92
C GLY A 21 4.30 8.31 8.05
N ASP A 22 3.84 7.06 8.19
CA ASP A 22 4.27 6.00 7.28
C ASP A 22 3.77 6.26 5.86
N ARG A 23 4.55 5.84 4.86
CA ARG A 23 4.14 5.84 3.45
C ARG A 23 3.71 4.45 3.03
N VAL A 24 2.46 4.33 2.59
CA VAL A 24 1.89 3.07 2.09
C VAL A 24 1.96 3.08 0.57
N PHE A 25 2.57 2.05 -0.01
CA PHE A 25 2.59 1.81 -1.45
C PHE A 25 1.55 0.76 -1.80
N ALA A 26 0.57 1.13 -2.63
CA ALA A 26 -0.33 0.18 -3.26
C ALA A 26 0.38 -0.44 -4.47
N VAL A 27 0.39 -1.77 -4.55
CA VAL A 27 1.06 -2.49 -5.65
C VAL A 27 0.10 -3.44 -6.34
N ARG A 28 0.38 -3.75 -7.60
CA ARG A 28 -0.32 -4.76 -8.39
C ARG A 28 0.69 -5.71 -9.02
N ALA A 29 0.51 -7.00 -8.82
CA ALA A 29 1.20 -8.01 -9.61
C ALA A 29 0.35 -8.38 -10.83
N TRP A 30 0.91 -8.29 -12.03
CA TRP A 30 0.20 -8.60 -13.27
C TRP A 30 1.19 -9.07 -14.34
N GLN A 31 0.86 -10.15 -15.06
CA GLN A 31 1.69 -10.68 -16.16
C GLN A 31 3.19 -10.78 -15.82
N THR A 32 3.51 -11.39 -14.67
CA THR A 32 4.89 -11.54 -14.16
C THR A 32 5.65 -10.23 -13.86
N ALA A 33 4.97 -9.10 -13.83
CA ALA A 33 5.52 -7.80 -13.46
C ALA A 33 4.88 -7.27 -12.17
N LEU A 34 5.60 -6.37 -11.49
CA LEU A 34 5.11 -5.63 -10.34
C LEU A 34 4.88 -4.17 -10.75
N TYR A 35 3.72 -3.63 -10.43
CA TYR A 35 3.36 -2.23 -10.67
C TYR A 35 3.23 -1.53 -9.32
N VAL A 36 3.87 -0.36 -9.18
CA VAL A 36 3.62 0.54 -8.05
C VAL A 36 2.47 1.45 -8.47
N VAL A 37 1.29 1.19 -7.93
CA VAL A 37 0.04 1.79 -8.43
C VAL A 37 -0.15 3.19 -7.87
N ALA A 38 0.10 3.35 -6.58
CA ALA A 38 0.03 4.63 -5.90
C ALA A 38 0.81 4.59 -4.58
N ALA A 39 1.12 5.76 -4.04
CA ALA A 39 1.59 5.94 -2.69
C ALA A 39 0.72 6.94 -1.93
N MET A 40 0.57 6.74 -0.63
CA MET A 40 -0.16 7.64 0.27
C MET A 40 0.58 7.72 1.60
N GLU A 41 0.80 8.93 2.11
CA GLU A 41 1.26 9.12 3.50
C GLU A 41 0.09 8.99 4.46
N VAL A 42 0.28 8.24 5.54
CA VAL A 42 -0.76 8.01 6.55
C VAL A 42 -0.88 9.21 7.47
N ARG A 43 -2.02 9.89 7.42
CA ARG A 43 -2.35 11.01 8.32
C ARG A 43 -3.09 10.52 9.57
N GLN A 44 -3.99 9.55 9.40
CA GLN A 44 -4.84 9.05 10.49
C GLN A 44 -5.26 7.61 10.20
N ILE A 45 -5.41 6.81 11.25
CA ILE A 45 -6.05 5.51 11.19
C ILE A 45 -7.22 5.54 12.18
N VAL A 46 -8.43 5.36 11.67
CA VAL A 46 -9.69 5.47 12.42
C VAL A 46 -10.28 4.09 12.63
N ASP A 47 -10.80 3.84 13.83
CA ASP A 47 -11.67 2.67 14.05
C ASP A 47 -12.97 2.89 13.28
N TYR A 48 -13.34 1.94 12.43
CA TYR A 48 -14.54 2.05 11.60
C TYR A 48 -15.79 2.25 12.46
N ASP A 49 -15.91 1.56 13.60
CA ASP A 49 -17.10 1.67 14.44
C ASP A 49 -17.20 3.04 15.16
N GLN A 50 -16.10 3.82 15.17
CA GLN A 50 -16.04 5.16 15.75
C GLN A 50 -15.93 6.27 14.70
N GLU A 51 -16.14 5.93 13.42
CA GLU A 51 -16.06 6.84 12.27
C GLU A 51 -16.86 8.15 12.43
N GLY A 52 -18.04 8.09 13.05
CA GLY A 52 -18.90 9.27 13.25
C GLY A 52 -18.38 10.27 14.28
N THR A 53 -17.40 9.87 15.08
CA THR A 53 -16.82 10.69 16.17
C THR A 53 -15.36 11.07 15.87
N GLU A 54 -14.61 10.19 15.20
CA GLU A 54 -13.18 10.38 14.93
C GLU A 54 -12.88 11.11 13.61
N LEU A 55 -13.85 11.19 12.69
CA LEU A 55 -13.66 11.86 11.41
C LEU A 55 -14.04 13.34 11.48
N ALA A 56 -13.20 14.17 10.87
CA ALA A 56 -13.58 15.54 10.56
C ALA A 56 -14.74 15.59 9.57
N ASP A 57 -15.55 16.64 9.65
CA ASP A 57 -16.73 16.86 8.79
C ASP A 57 -16.40 16.83 7.29
N GLU A 58 -15.18 17.16 6.89
CA GLU A 58 -14.73 17.11 5.49
C GLU A 58 -14.44 15.68 4.97
N ASP A 59 -14.15 14.74 5.85
CA ASP A 59 -13.79 13.36 5.50
C ASP A 59 -14.95 12.38 5.69
N TYR A 60 -15.91 12.73 6.54
CA TYR A 60 -17.12 11.93 6.75
C TYR A 60 -17.94 11.72 5.45
N PRO A 61 -18.20 12.75 4.60
CA PRO A 61 -18.86 12.54 3.31
C PRO A 61 -18.07 11.61 2.40
N LYS A 62 -16.73 11.73 2.37
CA LYS A 62 -15.87 10.85 1.57
C LYS A 62 -16.04 9.40 2.00
N LEU A 63 -16.07 9.12 3.30
CA LEU A 63 -16.34 7.77 3.81
C LEU A 63 -17.75 7.30 3.48
N SER A 64 -18.74 8.20 3.53
CA SER A 64 -20.14 7.86 3.23
C SER A 64 -20.34 7.33 1.82
N HIS A 65 -19.57 7.81 0.83
CA HIS A 65 -19.55 7.27 -0.54
C HIS A 65 -19.11 5.81 -0.61
N TRP A 66 -18.29 5.36 0.35
CA TRP A 66 -17.80 3.98 0.44
C TRP A 66 -18.69 3.07 1.29
N ARG A 67 -19.85 3.56 1.76
CA ARG A 67 -20.84 2.75 2.50
C ARG A 67 -21.20 1.42 1.83
N PRO A 68 -21.25 1.25 0.50
CA PRO A 68 -21.46 -0.06 -0.11
C PRO A 68 -20.40 -1.11 0.26
N LEU A 69 -19.18 -0.70 0.62
CA LEU A 69 -18.14 -1.60 1.13
C LEU A 69 -18.43 -2.10 2.57
N LYS A 70 -19.45 -1.57 3.26
CA LYS A 70 -19.90 -2.00 4.60
C LYS A 70 -20.41 -3.44 4.63
N SER A 71 -20.72 -4.06 3.50
CA SER A 71 -21.17 -5.47 3.47
C SER A 71 -20.07 -6.48 3.83
N GLY A 72 -18.98 -6.05 4.47
CA GLY A 72 -17.92 -6.93 4.96
C GLY A 72 -17.27 -6.38 6.23
N CYS A 73 -16.47 -7.22 6.90
CA CYS A 73 -15.78 -6.94 8.16
C CYS A 73 -14.66 -5.87 8.06
N ILE A 74 -15.00 -4.62 7.73
CA ILE A 74 -14.07 -3.48 7.82
C ILE A 74 -13.92 -3.17 9.31
N SER A 75 -12.70 -2.98 9.78
CA SER A 75 -12.44 -2.58 11.17
C SER A 75 -11.68 -1.26 11.26
N GLU A 76 -11.08 -0.78 10.17
CA GLU A 76 -10.33 0.47 10.21
C GLU A 76 -10.29 1.17 8.85
N VAL A 77 -10.23 2.50 8.91
CA VAL A 77 -10.04 3.39 7.76
C VAL A 77 -8.70 4.08 7.89
N VAL A 78 -7.89 4.04 6.85
CA VAL A 78 -6.66 4.82 6.76
C VAL A 78 -6.90 6.05 5.89
N LEU A 79 -6.72 7.21 6.50
CA LEU A 79 -6.73 8.50 5.82
C LEU A 79 -5.29 8.95 5.58
N GLY A 80 -5.09 9.60 4.45
CA GLY A 80 -3.81 10.18 4.11
C GLY A 80 -3.96 11.52 3.43
N ALA A 81 -2.85 12.24 3.33
CA ALA A 81 -2.74 13.38 2.43
C ALA A 81 -3.00 12.95 0.97
N PRO A 82 -3.28 13.88 0.04
CA PRO A 82 -3.30 13.58 -1.39
C PRO A 82 -2.06 12.76 -1.77
N GLY A 83 -2.31 11.54 -2.27
CA GLY A 83 -1.26 10.60 -2.65
C GLY A 83 -0.72 10.87 -4.05
N SER A 84 0.15 9.99 -4.53
CA SER A 84 0.53 10.00 -5.95
C SER A 84 -0.69 9.70 -6.84
N PRO A 85 -0.72 10.17 -8.09
CA PRO A 85 -1.70 9.72 -9.07
C PRO A 85 -1.71 8.17 -9.18
N ILE A 86 -2.89 7.60 -9.39
CA ILE A 86 -3.06 6.16 -9.61
C ILE A 86 -2.61 5.80 -11.02
N ARG A 87 -1.71 4.83 -11.15
CA ARG A 87 -1.13 4.40 -12.43
C ARG A 87 -1.05 2.89 -12.57
N PHE A 88 -1.14 2.40 -13.80
CA PHE A 88 -1.07 0.97 -14.13
C PHE A 88 -0.26 0.67 -15.39
N ASP A 89 0.32 1.71 -16.00
CA ASP A 89 0.94 1.68 -17.32
C ASP A 89 2.41 1.26 -17.29
N LYS A 90 3.10 1.48 -16.17
CA LYS A 90 4.55 1.27 -16.08
C LYS A 90 4.90 0.26 -14.97
N PRO A 91 5.42 -0.92 -15.34
CA PRO A 91 5.93 -1.86 -14.36
C PRO A 91 7.23 -1.35 -13.73
N LEU A 92 7.51 -1.82 -12.52
CA LEU A 92 8.81 -1.69 -11.89
C LEU A 92 9.84 -2.45 -12.75
N PRO A 93 10.93 -1.80 -13.17
CA PRO A 93 12.01 -2.47 -13.90
C PRO A 93 12.53 -3.73 -13.17
N GLY A 94 12.88 -4.76 -13.92
CA GLY A 94 13.23 -6.07 -13.36
C GLY A 94 14.45 -6.05 -12.43
N ASP A 95 15.47 -5.28 -12.78
CA ASP A 95 16.65 -5.02 -11.95
C ASP A 95 16.28 -4.35 -10.61
N ARG A 96 15.32 -3.42 -10.63
CA ARG A 96 14.79 -2.76 -9.43
C ARG A 96 13.91 -3.70 -8.61
N LEU A 97 13.15 -4.59 -9.26
CA LEU A 97 12.33 -5.62 -8.61
C LEU A 97 13.22 -6.60 -7.81
N GLU A 98 14.34 -7.03 -8.36
CA GLU A 98 15.30 -7.94 -7.71
C GLU A 98 15.99 -7.33 -6.48
N GLN A 99 16.04 -6.00 -6.42
CA GLN A 99 16.60 -5.24 -5.31
C GLN A 99 15.61 -5.05 -4.15
N LEU A 100 14.31 -5.33 -4.34
CA LEU A 100 13.32 -5.10 -3.30
C LEU A 100 13.55 -6.00 -2.08
N THR A 101 13.73 -5.35 -0.93
CA THR A 101 13.82 -5.96 0.38
C THR A 101 12.75 -5.43 1.32
N PHE A 102 12.31 -6.33 2.20
CA PHE A 102 11.34 -6.08 3.24
C PHE A 102 11.99 -6.36 4.58
N THR A 103 11.65 -5.57 5.57
CA THR A 103 12.12 -5.77 6.93
C THR A 103 11.07 -6.49 7.78
N SER A 104 11.55 -7.30 8.71
CA SER A 104 10.75 -8.02 9.68
C SER A 104 11.51 -8.12 10.99
N ARG A 105 10.86 -8.63 12.04
CA ARG A 105 11.53 -8.93 13.32
C ARG A 105 12.70 -9.91 13.19
N ARG A 106 12.78 -10.68 12.09
CA ARG A 106 13.85 -11.65 11.82
C ARG A 106 14.94 -11.09 10.91
N GLY A 107 14.91 -9.78 10.61
CA GLY A 107 15.81 -9.12 9.68
C GLY A 107 15.19 -8.89 8.30
N GLU A 108 16.06 -8.48 7.37
CA GLU A 108 15.67 -8.19 5.99
C GLU A 108 15.51 -9.47 5.16
N ARG A 109 14.57 -9.42 4.21
CA ARG A 109 14.31 -10.50 3.25
C ARG A 109 14.02 -9.93 1.86
N LYS A 110 14.48 -10.64 0.82
CA LYS A 110 14.08 -10.36 -0.55
C LYS A 110 12.65 -10.80 -0.84
N LEU A 111 12.09 -10.31 -1.94
CA LEU A 111 10.86 -10.84 -2.50
C LEU A 111 11.10 -12.27 -3.03
N LYS A 112 10.20 -13.20 -2.71
CA LYS A 112 10.28 -14.57 -3.22
C LYS A 112 9.74 -14.65 -4.65
N TYR A 113 10.24 -15.63 -5.41
CA TYR A 113 9.79 -15.93 -6.78
C TYR A 113 10.07 -14.79 -7.77
N VAL A 114 11.17 -14.07 -7.56
CA VAL A 114 11.73 -13.15 -8.55
C VAL A 114 12.86 -13.86 -9.27
N GLU A 115 12.72 -14.04 -10.58
CA GLU A 115 13.68 -14.73 -11.45
C GLU A 115 13.80 -13.93 -12.76
N ASP A 116 15.03 -13.60 -13.17
CA ASP A 116 15.35 -12.81 -14.37
C ASP A 116 14.48 -11.54 -14.51
N GLY A 117 14.37 -10.78 -13.42
CA GLY A 117 13.59 -9.55 -13.35
C GLY A 117 12.06 -9.74 -13.40
N ARG A 118 11.55 -10.96 -13.23
CA ARG A 118 10.12 -11.29 -13.31
C ARG A 118 9.59 -11.86 -12.00
N LEU A 119 8.40 -11.43 -11.60
CA LEU A 119 7.67 -11.96 -10.45
C LEU A 119 6.80 -13.16 -10.85
N LEU A 120 7.30 -14.37 -10.67
CA LEU A 120 6.61 -15.59 -11.05
C LEU A 120 5.40 -15.91 -10.16
N ARG A 121 5.44 -15.51 -8.87
CA ARG A 121 4.33 -15.70 -7.93
C ARG A 121 4.20 -14.53 -6.96
N ALA A 122 2.99 -13.99 -6.84
CA ALA A 122 2.70 -12.83 -5.98
C ALA A 122 2.42 -13.18 -4.50
N LEU A 123 2.60 -14.44 -4.08
CA LEU A 123 2.28 -14.89 -2.71
C LEU A 123 3.02 -14.08 -1.63
N SER A 124 4.24 -13.65 -1.93
CA SER A 124 5.09 -12.84 -1.02
C SER A 124 4.65 -11.37 -0.89
N LEU A 125 3.61 -10.96 -1.63
CA LEU A 125 2.98 -9.63 -1.61
C LEU A 125 1.55 -9.64 -1.04
N GLN A 126 1.02 -10.80 -0.66
CA GLN A 126 -0.33 -10.91 -0.09
C GLN A 126 -0.34 -10.48 1.38
N GLY A 127 -0.44 -9.17 1.61
CA GLY A 127 -0.50 -8.58 2.94
C GLY A 127 0.00 -7.15 2.96
N ILE A 128 0.28 -6.64 4.17
CA ILE A 128 0.97 -5.38 4.38
C ILE A 128 2.34 -5.71 4.96
N TYR A 129 3.39 -5.26 4.28
CA TYR A 129 4.77 -5.53 4.67
C TYR A 129 5.57 -4.23 4.72
N ARG A 130 6.49 -4.14 5.68
CA ARG A 130 7.40 -3.01 5.82
C ARG A 130 8.55 -3.16 4.84
N LEU A 131 8.74 -2.18 3.97
CA LEU A 131 9.92 -2.11 3.09
C LEU A 131 11.17 -1.80 3.93
N ALA A 132 12.33 -2.28 3.48
CA ALA A 132 13.59 -1.71 3.94
C ALA A 132 13.71 -0.26 3.43
N PRO A 133 14.45 0.62 4.12
CA PRO A 133 14.56 2.03 3.73
C PRO A 133 15.00 2.23 2.27
N SER A 134 16.02 1.49 1.81
CA SER A 134 16.51 1.55 0.43
C SER A 134 15.45 1.18 -0.60
N SER A 135 14.58 0.22 -0.28
CA SER A 135 13.48 -0.19 -1.14
C SER A 135 12.35 0.84 -1.16
N ALA A 136 12.08 1.50 -0.04
CA ALA A 136 11.11 2.60 0.03
C ALA A 136 11.55 3.80 -0.84
N ASP A 137 12.85 4.13 -0.80
CA ASP A 137 13.43 5.18 -1.66
C ASP A 137 13.34 4.80 -3.14
N LEU A 138 13.64 3.55 -3.46
CA LEU A 138 13.56 3.03 -4.82
C LEU A 138 12.14 3.12 -5.38
N LEU A 139 11.12 2.72 -4.61
CA LEU A 139 9.72 2.85 -5.04
C LEU A 139 9.27 4.31 -5.14
N THR A 140 9.73 5.18 -4.23
CA THR A 140 9.44 6.61 -4.28
C THR A 140 9.97 7.23 -5.57
N ARG A 141 11.25 7.00 -5.90
CA ARG A 141 11.85 7.49 -7.15
C ARG A 141 11.12 6.95 -8.36
N HIS A 142 10.79 5.65 -8.36
CA HIS A 142 10.05 5.06 -9.47
C HIS A 142 8.70 5.76 -9.70
N LEU A 143 7.98 6.16 -8.66
CA LEU A 143 6.72 6.90 -8.78
C LEU A 143 6.94 8.34 -9.29
N THR A 144 7.97 9.03 -8.80
CA THR A 144 8.30 10.40 -9.24
C THR A 144 8.78 10.44 -10.69
N ASP A 145 9.59 9.46 -11.12
CA ASP A 145 10.02 9.28 -12.51
C ASP A 145 8.84 9.05 -13.48
N GLN A 146 7.65 8.76 -12.95
CA GLN A 146 6.45 8.58 -13.78
C GLN A 146 5.74 9.89 -14.04
N GLU A 147 6.00 10.96 -13.29
CA GLU A 147 5.37 12.25 -13.52
C GLU A 147 5.63 12.71 -14.96
N PRO A 148 4.58 13.09 -15.72
CA PRO A 148 4.80 13.60 -17.06
C PRO A 148 5.70 14.84 -16.95
N GLY A 149 6.70 14.94 -17.83
CA GLY A 149 7.25 16.24 -18.16
C GLY A 149 6.08 17.16 -18.53
N ALA A 150 6.05 18.33 -17.90
CA ALA A 150 5.05 19.37 -18.14
C ALA A 150 4.89 19.69 -19.63
#